data_AF-A0A6L2PS84-F1
#
_entry.id   AF-A0A6L2PS84-F1
#
_cell.length_a   1.000
_cell.length_b   1.000
_cell.length_c   1.000
_cell.angle_alpha   90.00
_cell.angle_beta   90.00
_cell.angle_gamma   90.00
#
_symmetry.space_group_name_H-M   'P 1'
#
loop_
_entity.id
_entity.type
_entity.pdbx_description
1 polymer ?
#
loop_
_entity_poly.entity_id
_entity_poly.type
_entity_poly.pdbx_seq_one_letter_code
_entity_poly.pdbx_strand_id
1 'polypeptide(L)'
;MKCFEPAFRNGLFVIDGDKWREHRKIITSALNKNVLETFVENFAKNSDILANKLKAVADGTTAQDIVPYFTRCTLDIILQTSLRIHINAQEGKDNDILNAITNIAETIA
;
A
#
# COMPACT_ATOMS: atom_id res chain seq x y z
N MET A 1 -13.02 17.68 -5.48
CA MET A 1 -12.18 16.56 -5.95
C MET A 1 -11.27 16.86 -7.14
N LYS A 2 -11.36 18.02 -7.83
CA LYS A 2 -10.54 18.35 -9.02
C LYS A 2 -9.01 18.27 -8.82
N CYS A 3 -8.50 18.48 -7.61
CA CYS A 3 -7.07 18.34 -7.31
C CYS A 3 -6.53 16.90 -7.50
N PHE A 4 -7.39 15.88 -7.47
CA PHE A 4 -7.00 14.47 -7.64
C PHE A 4 -7.10 13.98 -9.09
N GLU A 5 -7.71 14.77 -9.98
CA GLU A 5 -7.91 14.41 -11.40
C GLU A 5 -6.60 14.19 -12.17
N PRO A 6 -5.51 14.98 -11.97
CA PRO A 6 -4.23 14.75 -12.65
C PRO A 6 -3.62 13.38 -12.34
N ALA A 7 -3.72 12.93 -11.08
CA ALA A 7 -3.13 11.68 -10.62
C ALA A 7 -4.04 10.46 -10.88
N PHE A 8 -5.34 10.60 -10.64
CA PHE A 8 -6.27 9.47 -10.61
C PHE A 8 -7.32 9.47 -11.72
N ARG A 9 -7.40 10.53 -12.55
CA ARG A 9 -8.34 10.65 -13.67
C ARG A 9 -9.77 10.25 -13.28
N ASN A 10 -10.33 9.24 -13.94
CA ASN A 10 -11.67 8.70 -13.66
C ASN A 10 -11.62 7.51 -12.67
N GLY A 11 -10.66 7.50 -11.75
CA GLY A 11 -10.57 6.51 -10.69
C GLY A 11 -11.72 6.61 -9.69
N LEU A 12 -11.94 5.56 -8.90
CA LEU A 12 -13.05 5.48 -7.93
C LEU A 12 -13.11 6.68 -6.98
N PHE A 13 -11.96 7.26 -6.63
CA PHE A 13 -11.87 8.40 -5.73
C PHE A 13 -12.23 9.74 -6.40
N VAL A 14 -12.38 9.80 -7.73
CA VAL A 14 -12.65 11.05 -8.47
C VAL A 14 -14.03 11.06 -9.12
N ILE A 15 -14.53 9.89 -9.52
CA ILE A 15 -15.85 9.76 -10.17
C ILE A 15 -17.00 9.81 -9.14
N ASP A 16 -18.14 10.33 -9.58
CA ASP A 16 -19.37 10.44 -8.79
C ASP A 16 -20.58 9.81 -9.52
N GLY A 17 -21.72 9.73 -8.83
CA GLY A 17 -22.99 9.28 -9.42
C GLY A 17 -23.02 7.81 -9.80
N ASP A 18 -23.67 7.48 -10.91
CA ASP A 18 -23.89 6.08 -11.31
C ASP A 18 -22.59 5.35 -11.67
N LYS A 19 -21.64 6.05 -12.32
CA LYS A 19 -20.31 5.49 -12.62
C LYS A 19 -19.54 5.10 -11.35
N TRP A 20 -19.63 5.92 -10.30
CA TRP A 20 -19.07 5.58 -9.00
C TRP A 20 -19.72 4.31 -8.41
N ARG A 21 -21.05 4.19 -8.48
CA ARG A 21 -21.78 3.02 -7.98
C ARG A 21 -21.35 1.75 -8.70
N GLU A 22 -21.20 1.81 -10.02
CA GLU A 22 -20.74 0.69 -10.84
C GLU A 22 -19.33 0.24 -10.45
N HIS A 23 -18.37 1.18 -10.39
CA HIS A 23 -16.98 0.86 -10.00
C HIS A 23 -16.92 0.34 -8.56
N ARG A 24 -17.68 0.95 -7.63
CA ARG A 24 -17.72 0.55 -6.22
C ARG A 24 -18.24 -0.86 -6.05
N LYS A 25 -19.25 -1.27 -6.83
CA LYS A 25 -19.80 -2.63 -6.80
C LYS A 25 -18.75 -3.68 -7.16
N ILE A 26 -17.94 -3.40 -8.20
CA ILE A 26 -16.85 -4.29 -8.63
C ILE A 26 -15.79 -4.42 -7.53
N ILE A 27 -15.31 -3.29 -7.01
CA ILE A 27 -14.24 -3.27 -5.99
C ILE A 27 -14.71 -3.91 -4.67
N THR A 28 -15.96 -3.68 -4.26
CA THR A 28 -16.51 -4.29 -3.03
C THR A 28 -16.56 -5.81 -3.14
N SER A 29 -16.85 -6.36 -4.33
CA SER A 29 -16.78 -7.79 -4.57
C SER A 29 -15.35 -8.32 -4.42
N ALA A 30 -14.35 -7.59 -4.90
CA ALA A 30 -12.94 -7.95 -4.77
C ALA A 30 -12.39 -7.81 -3.33
N LEU A 31 -13.10 -7.12 -2.44
CA LEU A 31 -12.74 -6.91 -1.04
C LEU A 31 -13.77 -7.52 -0.08
N ASN A 32 -14.51 -8.53 -0.52
CA ASN A 32 -15.41 -9.26 0.36
C ASN A 32 -14.63 -10.06 1.41
N LYS A 33 -15.31 -10.44 2.50
CA LYS A 33 -14.70 -11.14 3.64
C LYS A 33 -13.86 -12.37 3.23
N ASN A 34 -14.37 -13.22 2.34
CA ASN A 34 -13.67 -14.44 1.93
C ASN A 34 -12.35 -14.11 1.23
N VAL A 35 -12.29 -13.01 0.47
CA VAL A 35 -11.05 -12.55 -0.17
C VAL A 35 -10.09 -11.98 0.88
N LEU A 36 -10.58 -11.16 1.81
CA LEU A 36 -9.76 -10.60 2.89
C LEU A 36 -9.14 -11.67 3.77
N GLU A 37 -9.83 -12.78 4.02
CA GLU A 37 -9.29 -13.93 4.76
C GLU A 37 -8.05 -14.52 4.06
N THR A 38 -8.00 -14.50 2.72
CA THR A 38 -6.80 -14.94 1.97
C THR A 38 -5.60 -13.99 2.11
N PHE A 39 -5.82 -12.75 2.56
CA PHE A 39 -4.74 -11.77 2.71
C PHE A 39 -3.99 -11.92 4.04
N VAL A 40 -4.57 -12.59 5.02
CA VAL A 40 -4.01 -12.73 6.37
C VAL A 40 -2.62 -13.36 6.35
N GLU A 41 -2.39 -14.34 5.47
CA GLU A 41 -1.08 -14.97 5.33
C GLU A 41 -0.02 -13.97 4.85
N ASN A 42 -0.37 -13.10 3.89
CA ASN A 42 0.54 -12.05 3.41
C ASN A 42 0.77 -10.98 4.48
N PHE A 43 -0.25 -10.64 5.28
CA PHE A 43 -0.08 -9.71 6.40
C PHE A 43 0.89 -10.26 7.44
N ALA A 44 0.75 -11.53 7.82
CA ALA A 44 1.62 -12.19 8.78
C ALA A 44 3.08 -12.21 8.29
N LYS A 45 3.32 -12.71 7.06
CA LYS A 45 4.66 -12.78 6.46
C LYS A 45 5.34 -11.41 6.41
N ASN A 46 4.66 -10.38 5.92
CA ASN A 46 5.24 -9.04 5.83
C ASN A 46 5.45 -8.40 7.21
N SER A 47 4.59 -8.70 8.19
CA SER A 47 4.75 -8.23 9.58
C SER A 47 5.96 -8.88 10.26
N ASP A 48 6.23 -10.17 10.00
CA ASP A 48 7.42 -10.84 10.52
C ASP A 48 8.71 -10.23 9.94
N ILE A 49 8.71 -9.90 8.65
CA ILE A 49 9.84 -9.19 8.02
C ILE A 49 10.04 -7.82 8.68
N LEU A 50 8.96 -7.05 8.85
CA LEU A 50 9.00 -5.74 9.51
C LEU A 50 9.55 -5.85 10.94
N ALA A 51 9.05 -6.80 11.72
CA ALA A 51 9.51 -7.03 13.09
C ALA A 51 11.00 -7.36 13.15
N ASN A 52 11.49 -8.20 12.23
CA ASN A 52 12.91 -8.53 12.14
C ASN A 52 13.77 -7.30 11.77
N LYS A 53 13.30 -6.45 10.85
CA LYS A 53 13.98 -5.20 10.47
C LYS A 53 14.05 -4.21 11.63
N LEU A 54 12.94 -4.02 12.35
CA LEU A 54 12.90 -3.14 13.52
C LEU A 54 13.77 -3.66 14.66
N LYS A 55 13.77 -4.98 14.90
CA LYS A 55 14.63 -5.62 15.91
C LYS A 55 16.12 -5.39 15.63
N ALA A 56 16.52 -5.37 14.36
CA ALA A 56 17.92 -5.14 13.97
C ALA A 56 18.42 -3.72 14.28
N VAL A 57 17.52 -2.73 14.36
CA VAL A 57 17.85 -1.32 14.64
C VAL A 57 17.45 -0.87 16.05
N ALA A 58 16.77 -1.73 16.81
CA ALA A 58 16.37 -1.48 18.18
C ALA A 58 17.54 -1.73 19.14
N ASP A 59 18.37 -0.70 19.35
CA ASP A 59 19.46 -0.70 20.33
C ASP A 59 18.97 -0.42 21.77
N GLY A 60 17.71 0.02 21.93
CA GLY A 60 17.10 0.37 23.21
C GLY A 60 17.51 1.75 23.73
N THR A 61 18.31 2.52 22.99
CA THR A 61 18.84 3.82 23.41
C THR A 61 18.56 4.93 22.43
N THR A 62 18.47 4.61 21.14
CA THR A 62 18.30 5.57 20.05
C THR A 62 16.87 5.52 19.52
N ALA A 63 16.21 6.68 19.48
CA ALA A 63 14.91 6.80 18.82
C ALA A 63 15.09 6.59 17.31
N GLN A 64 14.32 5.64 16.75
CA GLN A 64 14.34 5.33 15.32
C GLN A 64 13.09 5.92 14.64
N ASP A 65 13.27 6.50 13.45
CA ASP A 65 12.13 6.82 12.59
C ASP A 65 11.60 5.53 11.96
N ILE A 66 10.38 5.15 12.36
CA ILE A 66 9.73 3.92 11.91
C ILE A 66 8.94 4.10 10.62
N VAL A 67 8.66 5.34 10.18
CA VAL A 67 7.79 5.61 9.03
C VAL A 67 8.31 4.92 7.76
N PRO A 68 9.61 4.97 7.41
CA PRO A 68 10.11 4.29 6.21
C PRO A 68 9.91 2.76 6.23
N TYR A 69 9.98 2.13 7.41
CA TYR A 69 9.79 0.69 7.57
C TYR A 69 8.33 0.30 7.33
N PHE A 70 7.40 1.05 7.92
CA PHE A 70 5.96 0.83 7.73
C PHE A 70 5.51 1.14 6.30
N THR A 71 6.05 2.18 5.67
CA THR A 71 5.75 2.49 4.26
C THR A 71 6.12 1.34 3.34
N ARG A 72 7.32 0.77 3.50
CA ARG A 72 7.78 -0.38 2.70
C ARG A 72 6.95 -1.64 2.96
N CYS A 73 6.65 -1.94 4.22
CA CYS A 73 5.78 -3.07 4.59
C CYS A 73 4.37 -2.94 4.00
N THR A 74 3.78 -1.75 4.11
CA THR A 74 2.45 -1.46 3.56
C THR A 74 2.43 -1.62 2.05
N LEU A 75 3.48 -1.16 1.37
CA LEU A 75 3.61 -1.28 -0.08
C LEU A 75 3.67 -2.76 -0.51
N ASP A 76 4.52 -3.56 0.12
CA ASP A 76 4.61 -5.00 -0.16
C ASP A 76 3.26 -5.70 0.07
N ILE A 77 2.58 -5.39 1.18
CA ILE A 77 1.26 -5.96 1.49
C ILE A 77 0.23 -5.62 0.41
N ILE A 78 0.10 -4.35 0.04
CA ILE A 78 -0.92 -3.91 -0.94
C ILE A 78 -0.63 -4.54 -2.30
N LEU A 79 0.62 -4.54 -2.77
CA LEU A 79 0.96 -5.08 -4.09
C LEU A 79 0.80 -6.61 -4.15
N GLN A 80 1.15 -7.33 -3.08
CA GLN A 80 0.99 -8.78 -3.03
C GLN A 80 -0.48 -9.19 -2.95
N THR A 81 -1.29 -8.49 -2.15
CA THR A 81 -2.70 -8.84 -1.95
C THR A 81 -3.59 -8.41 -3.12
N SER A 82 -3.37 -7.21 -3.67
CA SER A 82 -4.23 -6.66 -4.72
C SER A 82 -3.74 -6.97 -6.14
N LEU A 83 -2.43 -6.99 -6.37
CA LEU A 83 -1.84 -7.16 -7.71
C LEU A 83 -1.11 -8.50 -7.88
N ARG A 84 -0.90 -9.26 -6.81
CA ARG A 84 -0.06 -10.49 -6.79
C ARG A 84 1.37 -10.25 -7.30
N ILE A 85 1.89 -9.06 -7.05
CA ILE A 85 3.26 -8.67 -7.42
C ILE A 85 4.14 -8.67 -6.17
N HIS A 86 5.32 -9.26 -6.28
CA HIS A 86 6.34 -9.26 -5.23
C HIS A 86 7.48 -8.34 -5.61
N ILE A 87 7.55 -7.16 -4.98
CA ILE A 87 8.64 -6.20 -5.21
C ILE A 87 9.71 -6.26 -4.12
N ASN A 88 9.36 -6.82 -2.95
CA ASN A 88 10.24 -6.98 -1.80
C ASN A 88 10.83 -5.63 -1.33
N ALA A 89 9.97 -4.60 -1.23
CA ALA A 89 10.34 -3.25 -0.86
C ALA A 89 11.04 -3.18 0.51
N GLN A 90 10.70 -4.07 1.44
CA GLN A 90 11.36 -4.20 2.75
C GLN A 90 12.81 -4.70 2.68
N GLU A 91 13.23 -5.30 1.56
CA GLU A 91 14.62 -5.71 1.32
C GLU A 91 15.50 -4.58 0.76
N GLY A 92 14.92 -3.40 0.52
CA GLY A 92 15.61 -2.30 -0.16
C GLY A 92 15.76 -2.51 -1.67
N LYS A 93 15.09 -3.53 -2.21
CA LYS A 93 14.99 -3.78 -3.64
C LYS A 93 13.81 -2.97 -4.17
N ASP A 94 14.08 -2.22 -5.22
CA ASP A 94 13.11 -1.42 -5.98
C ASP A 94 12.57 -0.15 -5.27
N ASN A 95 13.14 1.00 -5.65
CA ASN A 95 12.68 2.32 -5.22
C ASN A 95 11.75 2.98 -6.26
N ASP A 96 11.56 2.40 -7.44
CA ASP A 96 10.88 3.12 -8.53
C ASP A 96 9.38 3.29 -8.24
N ILE A 97 8.74 2.23 -7.74
CA ILE A 97 7.33 2.30 -7.31
C ILE A 97 7.17 3.20 -6.09
N LEU A 98 8.10 3.12 -5.14
CA LEU A 98 8.06 3.98 -3.96
C LEU A 98 8.21 5.46 -4.34
N ASN A 99 9.17 5.79 -5.21
CA ASN A 99 9.39 7.12 -5.74
C ASN A 99 8.17 7.61 -6.53
N ALA A 100 7.57 6.76 -7.37
CA ALA A 100 6.36 7.10 -8.10
C ALA A 100 5.19 7.45 -7.16
N ILE A 101 5.01 6.68 -6.07
CA ILE A 101 3.97 6.95 -5.07
C ILE A 101 4.24 8.27 -4.34
N THR A 102 5.48 8.53 -3.94
CA THR A 102 5.87 9.79 -3.29
C THR A 102 5.60 10.98 -4.21
N ASN A 103 5.99 10.89 -5.48
CA ASN A 103 5.75 11.94 -6.48
C ASN A 103 4.25 12.19 -6.69
N ILE A 104 3.43 11.13 -6.70
CA ILE A 104 1.97 11.26 -6.77
C ILE A 104 1.44 11.99 -5.53
N ALA A 105 1.90 11.63 -4.33
CA ALA A 105 1.49 12.29 -3.09
C ALA A 105 1.83 13.79 -3.08
N GLU A 106 3.02 14.16 -3.56
CA GLU A 106 3.44 15.56 -3.73
C GLU A 106 2.63 16.31 -4.78
N THR A 107 2.18 15.65 -5.85
CA THR A 107 1.37 16.26 -6.91
C THR A 107 -0.05 16.61 -6.43
N ILE A 108 -0.51 15.93 -5.38
CA ILE A 108 -1.87 16.06 -4.83
C ILE A 108 -1.92 17.02 -3.63
N ALA A 109 -0.80 17.19 -2.91
CA ALA A 109 -0.63 18.08 -1.77
C ALA A 109 -0.67 19.56 -2.16
#